data_AF-A0A9E4LGZ6-F1
#
_entry.id   AF-A0A9E4LGZ6-F1
#
_cell.length_a   1.000
_cell.length_b   1.000
_cell.length_c   1.000
_cell.angle_alpha   90.00
_cell.angle_beta   90.00
_cell.angle_gamma   90.00
#
_symmetry.space_group_name_H-M   'P 1'
#
loop_
_entity.id
_entity.type
_entity.pdbx_description
1 polymer ?
#
loop_
_entity_poly.entity_id
_entity_poly.type
_entity_poly.pdbx_seq_one_letter_code
_entity_poly.pdbx_strand_id
1 'polypeptide(L)'
;MLKHLTMTTGPDHSGDLDCTNPSCLTCSGSPDPWFYHNAPYTLLTHMLDSVTPNGLAQYIIGKLSLTTGVIGSYVPLNDLRVFVSTARSMARFGLLVLNEGTWNGNVIMASGSGSYYDAMINTSQSANLSYGYLWWLNGKSSYMLPGTAFTFNGPLIPNAPADLFAGPGKNDQKLYVIPGQDRVIIRLGNDGGQGLLAANSYDNQLWTMINALDGTSSLSEVKNKLELYPNPTSGAVYIPSAREGQVFIVFDIADREAQRGRVGKNGEAQLILSAGDYFIRVADRVEKIIVE
;
A
#
# COMPACT_ATOMS: atom_id res chain seq x y z
N MET A 1 -25.17 -7.78 -2.58
CA MET A 1 -23.72 -7.83 -2.33
C MET A 1 -22.90 -7.66 -3.60
N LEU A 2 -23.06 -8.51 -4.62
CA LEU A 2 -22.24 -8.45 -5.85
C LEU A 2 -22.21 -7.07 -6.53
N LYS A 3 -23.37 -6.43 -6.72
CA LYS A 3 -23.46 -5.09 -7.32
C LYS A 3 -22.61 -4.01 -6.62
N HIS A 4 -22.40 -4.15 -5.30
CA HIS A 4 -21.57 -3.20 -4.53
C HIS A 4 -20.08 -3.38 -4.85
N LEU A 5 -19.66 -4.61 -5.16
CA LEU A 5 -18.27 -4.92 -5.51
C LEU A 5 -17.92 -4.50 -6.94
N THR A 6 -18.92 -4.45 -7.82
CA THR A 6 -18.75 -4.18 -9.26
C THR A 6 -19.08 -2.75 -9.66
N MET A 7 -19.45 -1.87 -8.71
CA MET A 7 -19.88 -0.48 -8.97
C MET A 7 -21.07 -0.38 -9.94
N THR A 8 -21.99 -1.34 -9.86
CA THR A 8 -23.20 -1.40 -10.70
C THR A 8 -24.46 -1.42 -9.82
N THR A 9 -24.50 -0.57 -8.79
CA THR A 9 -25.66 -0.47 -7.88
C THR A 9 -26.76 0.46 -8.41
N GLY A 10 -26.47 1.25 -9.44
CA GLY A 10 -27.45 2.13 -10.11
C GLY A 10 -27.96 3.38 -9.38
N PRO A 11 -27.34 3.91 -8.30
CA PRO A 11 -27.81 5.17 -7.72
C PRO A 11 -27.65 6.33 -8.71
N ASP A 12 -28.37 7.42 -8.50
CA ASP A 12 -28.08 8.71 -9.12
C ASP A 12 -26.68 9.19 -8.67
N HIS A 13 -25.89 9.69 -9.61
CA HIS A 13 -24.49 10.10 -9.39
C HIS A 13 -24.33 11.62 -9.29
N SER A 14 -25.44 12.38 -9.33
CA SER A 14 -25.43 13.85 -9.25
C SER A 14 -25.32 14.40 -7.81
N GLY A 15 -25.55 13.55 -6.81
CA GLY A 15 -25.51 13.90 -5.39
C GLY A 15 -24.17 13.60 -4.71
N ASP A 16 -24.21 13.52 -3.37
CA ASP A 16 -23.06 13.15 -2.56
C ASP A 16 -22.75 11.64 -2.69
N LEU A 17 -21.63 11.34 -3.34
CA LEU A 17 -21.17 9.97 -3.60
C LEU A 17 -20.67 9.23 -2.36
N ASP A 18 -20.47 9.93 -1.24
CA ASP A 18 -20.06 9.37 0.06
C ASP A 18 -21.28 9.05 0.94
N CYS A 19 -22.42 9.71 0.72
CA CYS A 19 -23.60 9.60 1.58
C CYS A 19 -24.21 8.20 1.57
N THR A 20 -24.30 7.59 2.76
CA THR A 20 -24.85 6.23 2.96
C THR A 20 -26.32 6.21 3.39
N ASN A 21 -26.94 7.38 3.57
CA ASN A 21 -28.35 7.49 3.94
C ASN A 21 -29.27 7.07 2.78
N PRO A 22 -30.41 6.39 3.04
CA PRO A 22 -31.35 5.98 2.00
C PRO A 22 -31.81 7.11 1.07
N SER A 23 -31.91 8.34 1.58
CA SER A 23 -32.30 9.53 0.81
C SER A 23 -31.31 9.90 -0.29
N CYS A 24 -30.04 9.49 -0.17
CA CYS A 24 -28.98 9.75 -1.15
C CYS A 24 -28.82 8.60 -2.17
N LEU A 25 -29.51 7.48 -1.97
CA LEU A 25 -29.31 6.24 -2.74
C LEU A 25 -30.46 5.96 -3.71
N THR A 26 -31.10 7.01 -4.21
CA THR A 26 -32.20 6.89 -5.18
C THR A 26 -31.67 6.39 -6.52
N CYS A 27 -32.30 5.36 -7.10
CA CYS A 27 -31.89 4.82 -8.38
C CYS A 27 -32.20 5.78 -9.53
N SER A 28 -31.30 5.86 -10.51
CA SER A 28 -31.49 6.67 -11.72
C SER A 28 -32.48 6.08 -12.73
N GLY A 29 -32.92 4.83 -12.53
CA GLY A 29 -33.86 4.12 -13.40
C GLY A 29 -33.28 3.62 -14.73
N SER A 30 -31.99 3.85 -14.97
CA SER A 30 -31.25 3.37 -16.16
C SER A 30 -30.63 1.98 -15.88
N PRO A 31 -30.50 1.09 -16.89
CA PRO A 31 -29.79 -0.18 -16.72
C PRO A 31 -28.31 0.05 -16.35
N ASP A 32 -28.02 -0.06 -15.05
CA ASP A 32 -26.75 -0.01 -14.31
C ASP A 32 -25.46 0.17 -15.15
N PRO A 33 -25.15 1.38 -15.66
CA PRO A 33 -23.80 1.67 -16.12
C PRO A 33 -22.85 1.65 -14.91
N TRP A 34 -21.61 1.21 -15.12
CA TRP A 34 -20.58 1.27 -14.09
C TRP A 34 -20.32 2.73 -13.69
N PHE A 35 -20.29 3.02 -12.38
CA PHE A 35 -19.87 4.33 -11.87
C PHE A 35 -19.25 4.20 -10.47
N TYR A 36 -18.06 4.77 -10.28
CA TYR A 36 -17.35 4.68 -9.01
C TYR A 36 -18.05 5.51 -7.92
N HIS A 37 -18.58 4.82 -6.91
CA HIS A 37 -19.39 5.41 -5.85
C HIS A 37 -18.97 4.88 -4.49
N ASN A 38 -18.72 5.76 -3.52
CA ASN A 38 -18.13 5.37 -2.24
C ASN A 38 -19.13 4.73 -1.28
N ALA A 39 -20.37 5.23 -1.27
CA ALA A 39 -21.41 4.70 -0.39
C ALA A 39 -21.69 3.17 -0.53
N PRO A 40 -21.82 2.57 -1.73
CA PRO A 40 -22.08 1.13 -1.88
C PRO A 40 -21.08 0.22 -1.16
N TYR A 41 -19.78 0.46 -1.32
CA TYR A 41 -18.78 -0.39 -0.66
C TYR A 41 -18.56 -0.02 0.81
N THR A 42 -18.88 1.22 1.22
CA THR A 42 -19.01 1.54 2.65
C THR A 42 -20.16 0.74 3.29
N LEU A 43 -21.34 0.73 2.68
CA LEU A 43 -22.48 -0.08 3.14
C LEU A 43 -22.17 -1.58 3.19
N LEU A 44 -21.31 -2.07 2.28
CA LEU A 44 -20.82 -3.44 2.35
C LEU A 44 -20.12 -3.74 3.68
N THR A 45 -19.32 -2.81 4.20
CA THR A 45 -18.67 -3.01 5.51
C THR A 45 -19.69 -3.08 6.66
N HIS A 46 -20.80 -2.34 6.60
CA HIS A 46 -21.88 -2.42 7.59
C HIS A 46 -22.67 -3.72 7.48
N MET A 47 -22.95 -4.17 6.25
CA MET A 47 -23.59 -5.47 6.02
C MET A 47 -22.72 -6.61 6.56
N LEU A 48 -21.41 -6.59 6.28
CA LEU A 48 -20.48 -7.59 6.80
C LEU A 48 -20.44 -7.57 8.33
N ASP A 49 -20.44 -6.39 8.94
CA ASP A 49 -20.46 -6.25 10.40
C ASP A 49 -21.72 -6.87 11.02
N SER A 50 -22.89 -6.72 10.38
CA SER A 50 -24.16 -7.25 10.89
C SER A 50 -24.34 -8.76 10.71
N VAL A 51 -23.71 -9.35 9.68
CA VAL A 51 -23.81 -10.80 9.42
C VAL A 51 -22.68 -11.61 10.02
N THR A 52 -21.63 -10.96 10.53
CA THR A 52 -20.44 -11.63 11.04
C THR A 52 -20.53 -11.82 12.56
N PRO A 53 -20.47 -13.06 13.08
CA PRO A 53 -20.43 -13.29 14.51
C PRO A 53 -19.29 -12.53 15.18
N ASN A 54 -19.59 -11.77 16.24
CA ASN A 54 -18.65 -10.90 16.97
C ASN A 54 -18.13 -9.69 16.17
N GLY A 55 -18.75 -9.36 15.03
CA GLY A 55 -18.45 -8.18 14.22
C GLY A 55 -17.26 -8.35 13.27
N LEU A 56 -17.14 -7.41 12.32
CA LEU A 56 -16.15 -7.46 11.25
C LEU A 56 -14.72 -7.32 11.79
N ALA A 57 -14.51 -6.54 12.85
CA ALA A 57 -13.19 -6.35 13.44
C ALA A 57 -12.58 -7.66 13.96
N GLN A 58 -13.36 -8.45 14.72
CA GLN A 58 -12.89 -9.74 15.25
C GLN A 58 -12.67 -10.76 14.15
N TYR A 59 -13.52 -10.75 13.12
CA TYR A 59 -13.33 -11.60 11.95
C TYR A 59 -12.03 -11.31 11.21
N ILE A 60 -11.71 -10.02 10.98
CA ILE A 60 -10.44 -9.63 10.36
C ILE A 60 -9.27 -10.08 11.22
N ILE A 61 -9.33 -9.89 12.55
CA ILE A 61 -8.26 -10.34 13.44
C ILE A 61 -8.03 -11.85 13.31
N GLY A 62 -9.10 -12.64 13.44
CA GLY A 62 -9.02 -14.09 13.46
C GLY A 62 -8.69 -14.72 12.11
N LYS A 63 -9.22 -14.19 11.00
CA LYS A 63 -9.02 -14.75 9.66
C LYS A 63 -7.81 -14.21 8.93
N LEU A 64 -7.46 -12.94 9.17
CA LEU A 64 -6.39 -12.26 8.45
C LEU A 64 -5.22 -11.92 9.37
N SER A 65 -5.43 -11.12 10.42
CA SER A 65 -4.33 -10.47 11.14
C SER A 65 -3.42 -11.44 11.87
N LEU A 66 -3.97 -12.43 12.60
CA LEU A 66 -3.16 -13.37 13.38
C LEU A 66 -2.26 -14.24 12.47
N THR A 67 -2.75 -14.61 11.30
CA THR A 67 -2.00 -15.44 10.34
C THR A 67 -0.99 -14.65 9.54
N THR A 68 -1.42 -13.49 9.04
CA THR A 68 -0.65 -12.71 8.07
C THR A 68 0.16 -11.59 8.69
N GLY A 69 -0.11 -11.17 9.93
CA GLY A 69 0.48 -9.96 10.51
C GLY A 69 0.01 -8.66 9.85
N VAL A 70 -1.07 -8.67 9.06
CA VAL A 70 -1.73 -7.45 8.58
C VAL A 70 -2.49 -6.82 9.76
N ILE A 71 -2.07 -5.63 10.17
CA ILE A 71 -2.62 -4.91 11.32
C ILE A 71 -3.31 -3.64 10.84
N GLY A 72 -4.54 -3.43 11.27
CA GLY A 72 -5.29 -2.21 10.97
C GLY A 72 -6.71 -2.29 11.52
N SER A 73 -7.48 -1.23 11.32
CA SER A 73 -8.85 -1.18 11.78
C SER A 73 -9.69 -0.26 10.91
N TYR A 74 -10.97 -0.62 10.76
CA TYR A 74 -11.95 0.27 10.17
C TYR A 74 -12.32 1.39 11.14
N VAL A 75 -12.18 2.63 10.71
CA VAL A 75 -12.59 3.82 11.44
C VAL A 75 -13.59 4.64 10.62
N PRO A 76 -14.56 5.31 11.26
CA PRO A 76 -15.45 6.23 10.56
C PRO A 76 -14.66 7.45 10.08
N LEU A 77 -14.99 7.92 8.87
CA LEU A 77 -14.51 9.18 8.31
C LEU A 77 -15.69 9.83 7.58
N ASN A 78 -16.40 10.73 8.27
CA ASN A 78 -17.71 11.22 7.84
C ASN A 78 -18.66 10.04 7.56
N ASP A 79 -19.31 10.01 6.39
CA ASP A 79 -20.19 8.92 5.97
C ASP A 79 -19.44 7.66 5.50
N LEU A 80 -18.11 7.71 5.41
CA LEU A 80 -17.26 6.60 4.98
C LEU A 80 -16.77 5.76 6.16
N ARG A 81 -16.36 4.52 5.86
CA ARG A 81 -15.65 3.64 6.78
C ARG A 81 -14.33 3.19 6.16
N VAL A 82 -13.22 3.73 6.67
CA VAL A 82 -11.89 3.58 6.07
C VAL A 82 -11.01 2.64 6.89
N PHE A 83 -10.23 1.79 6.23
CA PHE A 83 -9.27 0.91 6.90
C PHE A 83 -7.94 1.65 7.10
N VAL A 84 -7.62 1.99 8.34
CA VAL A 84 -6.35 2.65 8.70
C VAL A 84 -5.31 1.60 9.08
N SER A 85 -4.13 1.71 8.48
CA SER A 85 -3.07 0.71 8.59
C SER A 85 -1.69 1.32 8.26
N THR A 86 -0.67 0.47 8.17
CA THR A 86 0.71 0.84 7.88
C THR A 86 1.13 0.37 6.48
N ALA A 87 2.20 0.96 5.93
CA ALA A 87 2.79 0.52 4.67
C ALA A 87 3.16 -0.96 4.72
N ARG A 88 3.77 -1.41 5.82
CA ARG A 88 4.12 -2.82 6.04
C ARG A 88 2.90 -3.74 5.94
N SER A 89 1.77 -3.34 6.51
CA SER A 89 0.53 -4.14 6.44
C SER A 89 -0.09 -4.14 5.04
N MET A 90 -0.05 -3.02 4.33
CA MET A 90 -0.46 -2.96 2.92
C MET A 90 0.40 -3.88 2.04
N ALA A 91 1.72 -3.91 2.24
CA ALA A 91 2.63 -4.80 1.53
C ALA A 91 2.32 -6.27 1.84
N ARG A 92 2.07 -6.63 3.11
CA ARG A 92 1.70 -8.00 3.50
C ARG A 92 0.36 -8.43 2.92
N PHE A 93 -0.62 -7.53 2.87
CA PHE A 93 -1.89 -7.78 2.19
C PHE A 93 -1.67 -7.99 0.68
N GLY A 94 -0.84 -7.16 0.04
CA GLY A 94 -0.44 -7.36 -1.35
C GLY A 94 0.23 -8.71 -1.60
N LEU A 95 1.13 -9.14 -0.71
CA LEU A 95 1.81 -10.44 -0.81
C LEU A 95 0.86 -11.62 -0.58
N LEU A 96 -0.12 -11.48 0.32
CA LEU A 96 -1.19 -12.47 0.46
C LEU A 96 -1.96 -12.63 -0.84
N VAL A 97 -2.32 -11.51 -1.47
CA VAL A 97 -3.07 -11.51 -2.72
C VAL A 97 -2.21 -12.04 -3.87
N LEU A 98 -0.93 -11.64 -3.97
CA LEU A 98 0.02 -12.20 -4.94
C LEU A 98 0.11 -13.73 -4.81
N ASN A 99 0.14 -14.25 -3.59
CA ASN A 99 0.17 -15.68 -3.30
C ASN A 99 -1.23 -16.32 -3.22
N GLU A 100 -2.17 -15.77 -4.00
CA GLU A 100 -3.52 -16.28 -4.21
C GLU A 100 -4.32 -16.59 -2.93
N GLY A 101 -4.17 -15.76 -1.89
CA GLY A 101 -4.90 -15.94 -0.65
C GLY A 101 -4.32 -17.01 0.29
N THR A 102 -3.12 -17.53 -0.01
CA THR A 102 -2.40 -18.47 0.86
C THR A 102 -1.28 -17.75 1.60
N TRP A 103 -1.11 -18.01 2.90
CA TRP A 103 -0.04 -17.43 3.71
C TRP A 103 0.68 -18.51 4.51
N ASN A 104 1.96 -18.71 4.20
CA ASN A 104 2.81 -19.69 4.90
C ASN A 104 2.15 -21.09 4.97
N GLY A 105 1.58 -21.54 3.86
CA GLY A 105 0.85 -22.81 3.74
C GLY A 105 -0.61 -22.79 4.25
N ASN A 106 -1.06 -21.72 4.90
CA ASN A 106 -2.45 -21.60 5.35
C ASN A 106 -3.32 -20.91 4.31
N VAL A 107 -4.39 -21.57 3.87
CA VAL A 107 -5.37 -20.99 2.94
C VAL A 107 -6.28 -20.04 3.71
N ILE A 108 -6.20 -18.74 3.41
CA ILE A 108 -7.05 -17.68 3.98
C ILE A 108 -8.23 -17.40 3.05
N MET A 109 -7.98 -17.40 1.74
CA MET A 109 -8.99 -17.26 0.70
C MET A 109 -8.74 -18.32 -0.37
N ALA A 110 -9.77 -19.05 -0.76
CA ALA A 110 -9.64 -20.09 -1.78
C ALA A 110 -9.43 -19.47 -3.17
N SER A 111 -8.44 -19.98 -3.90
CA SER A 111 -8.16 -19.64 -5.29
C SER A 111 -8.56 -20.77 -6.25
N GLY A 112 -8.32 -20.55 -7.54
CA GLY A 112 -8.72 -21.45 -8.63
C GLY A 112 -9.92 -20.97 -9.42
N SER A 113 -10.14 -21.58 -10.57
CA SER A 113 -11.18 -21.17 -11.53
C SER A 113 -12.57 -21.15 -10.88
N GLY A 114 -13.28 -20.04 -11.06
CA GLY A 114 -14.63 -19.84 -10.52
C GLY A 114 -14.67 -19.49 -9.02
N SER A 115 -13.52 -19.32 -8.36
CA SER A 115 -13.47 -18.85 -6.97
C SER A 115 -13.69 -17.33 -6.88
N TYR A 116 -13.87 -16.82 -5.65
CA TYR A 116 -13.90 -15.37 -5.41
C TYR A 116 -12.58 -14.70 -5.83
N TYR A 117 -11.43 -15.34 -5.59
CA TYR A 117 -10.13 -14.82 -6.00
C TYR A 117 -10.06 -14.65 -7.53
N ASP A 118 -10.48 -15.67 -8.28
CA ASP A 118 -10.51 -15.60 -9.74
C ASP A 118 -11.45 -14.49 -10.22
N ALA A 119 -12.64 -14.38 -9.61
CA ALA A 119 -13.61 -13.36 -9.97
C ALA A 119 -13.16 -11.92 -9.61
N MET A 120 -12.42 -11.72 -8.52
CA MET A 120 -12.03 -10.38 -8.08
C MET A 120 -10.97 -9.72 -8.98
N ILE A 121 -10.13 -10.53 -9.65
CA ILE A 121 -9.05 -10.06 -10.53
C ILE A 121 -9.39 -10.17 -12.03
N ASN A 122 -10.63 -10.51 -12.36
CA ASN A 122 -11.13 -10.56 -13.72
C ASN A 122 -12.24 -9.53 -13.95
N THR A 123 -12.47 -9.18 -15.22
CA THR A 123 -13.48 -8.20 -15.61
C THR A 123 -14.86 -8.60 -15.06
N SER A 124 -15.45 -7.73 -14.24
CA SER A 124 -16.67 -8.07 -13.49
C SER A 124 -17.98 -7.69 -14.20
N GLN A 125 -17.90 -6.85 -15.24
CA GLN A 125 -19.04 -6.35 -16.00
C GLN A 125 -18.58 -5.70 -17.32
N SER A 126 -19.50 -5.44 -18.26
CA SER A 126 -19.18 -5.07 -19.65
C SER A 126 -18.89 -3.58 -19.90
N ALA A 127 -19.31 -2.67 -19.02
CA ALA A 127 -19.13 -1.22 -19.18
C ALA A 127 -17.70 -0.74 -18.85
N ASN A 128 -17.08 -1.27 -17.79
CA ASN A 128 -15.68 -0.96 -17.42
C ASN A 128 -14.87 -2.26 -17.36
N LEU A 129 -14.22 -2.59 -18.47
CA LEU A 129 -13.47 -3.83 -18.60
C LEU A 129 -12.30 -3.90 -17.62
N SER A 130 -11.76 -2.76 -17.22
CA SER A 130 -10.63 -2.60 -16.29
C SER A 130 -11.03 -2.62 -14.81
N TYR A 131 -12.15 -3.28 -14.47
CA TYR A 131 -12.64 -3.37 -13.10
C TYR A 131 -13.06 -4.79 -12.71
N GLY A 132 -12.62 -5.25 -11.54
CA GLY A 132 -12.98 -6.53 -10.93
C GLY A 132 -13.92 -6.37 -9.75
N TYR A 133 -13.68 -7.10 -8.64
CA TYR A 133 -14.40 -6.89 -7.38
C TYR A 133 -13.58 -5.96 -6.47
N LEU A 134 -13.84 -4.65 -6.60
CA LEU A 134 -13.09 -3.57 -5.95
C LEU A 134 -11.59 -3.48 -6.35
N TRP A 135 -11.17 -4.17 -7.40
CA TRP A 135 -9.82 -4.11 -7.97
C TRP A 135 -9.82 -3.43 -9.34
N TRP A 136 -8.79 -2.64 -9.60
CA TRP A 136 -8.55 -2.02 -10.89
C TRP A 136 -7.62 -2.91 -11.70
N LEU A 137 -8.00 -3.27 -12.92
CA LEU A 137 -7.29 -4.24 -13.75
C LEU A 137 -6.56 -3.53 -14.87
N ASN A 138 -5.27 -3.81 -15.06
CA ASN A 138 -4.54 -3.32 -16.21
C ASN A 138 -4.70 -4.25 -17.42
N GLY A 139 -4.16 -3.84 -18.58
CA GLY A 139 -4.06 -4.69 -19.77
C GLY A 139 -5.36 -4.96 -20.52
N LYS A 140 -6.49 -4.38 -20.08
CA LYS A 140 -7.78 -4.49 -20.77
C LYS A 140 -7.85 -3.48 -21.92
N SER A 141 -8.79 -3.71 -22.85
CA SER A 141 -8.95 -2.87 -24.04
C SER A 141 -9.63 -1.52 -23.79
N SER A 142 -10.28 -1.35 -22.64
CA SER A 142 -10.91 -0.09 -22.24
C SER A 142 -11.02 0.05 -20.72
N TYR A 143 -11.18 1.28 -20.26
CA TYR A 143 -11.39 1.62 -18.86
C TYR A 143 -12.32 2.84 -18.69
N MET A 144 -12.91 2.94 -17.50
CA MET A 144 -13.60 4.15 -17.03
C MET A 144 -12.93 4.63 -15.74
N LEU A 145 -12.98 5.94 -15.47
CA LEU A 145 -12.38 6.57 -14.29
C LEU A 145 -13.44 7.07 -13.31
N PRO A 146 -13.10 7.28 -12.03
CA PRO A 146 -14.04 7.86 -11.08
C PRO A 146 -14.52 9.25 -11.52
N GLY A 147 -15.79 9.56 -11.24
CA GLY A 147 -16.38 10.86 -11.57
C GLY A 147 -16.76 11.06 -13.03
N THR A 148 -16.61 10.05 -13.90
CA THR A 148 -17.02 10.14 -15.31
C THR A 148 -17.66 8.85 -15.81
N ALA A 149 -18.65 9.00 -16.69
CA ALA A 149 -19.24 7.91 -17.45
C ALA A 149 -18.50 7.66 -18.79
N PHE A 150 -17.42 8.39 -19.06
CA PHE A 150 -16.66 8.25 -20.30
C PHE A 150 -15.82 6.97 -20.30
N THR A 151 -15.79 6.30 -21.45
CA THR A 151 -14.96 5.12 -21.68
C THR A 151 -13.72 5.52 -22.48
N PHE A 152 -12.54 5.19 -21.96
CA PHE A 152 -11.27 5.38 -22.63
C PHE A 152 -10.80 4.07 -23.26
N ASN A 153 -10.16 4.16 -24.42
CA ASN A 153 -9.58 3.00 -25.10
C ASN A 153 -8.14 2.78 -24.65
N GLY A 154 -7.75 1.50 -24.57
CA GLY A 154 -6.43 1.07 -24.13
C GLY A 154 -6.39 0.64 -22.66
N PRO A 155 -5.19 0.25 -22.18
CA PRO A 155 -4.98 -0.17 -20.81
C PRO A 155 -5.04 1.01 -19.83
N LEU A 156 -5.42 0.74 -18.58
CA LEU A 156 -5.50 1.72 -17.50
C LEU A 156 -4.16 2.42 -17.22
N ILE A 157 -3.06 1.65 -17.24
CA ILE A 157 -1.70 2.14 -17.02
C ILE A 157 -0.82 1.57 -18.15
N PRO A 158 -0.72 2.26 -19.31
CA PRO A 158 0.04 1.79 -20.46
C PRO A 158 1.49 1.42 -20.18
N ASN A 159 2.15 2.09 -19.23
CA ASN A 159 3.54 1.80 -18.88
C ASN A 159 3.72 0.65 -17.89
N ALA A 160 2.64 0.05 -17.39
CA ALA A 160 2.70 -1.07 -16.44
C ALA A 160 2.45 -2.42 -17.13
N PRO A 161 2.90 -3.54 -16.53
CA PRO A 161 2.59 -4.88 -17.01
C PRO A 161 1.08 -5.13 -17.18
N ALA A 162 0.70 -5.88 -18.20
CA ALA A 162 -0.70 -6.10 -18.55
C ALA A 162 -1.47 -6.93 -17.51
N ASP A 163 -0.78 -7.77 -16.74
CA ASP A 163 -1.32 -8.60 -15.67
C ASP A 163 -1.35 -7.88 -14.30
N LEU A 164 -0.91 -6.63 -14.25
CA LEU A 164 -1.02 -5.80 -13.05
C LEU A 164 -2.49 -5.59 -12.68
N PHE A 165 -2.79 -5.73 -11.40
CA PHE A 165 -4.02 -5.22 -10.81
C PHE A 165 -3.73 -4.42 -9.54
N ALA A 166 -4.62 -3.48 -9.21
CA ALA A 166 -4.33 -2.42 -8.28
C ALA A 166 -5.48 -2.06 -7.33
N GLY A 167 -5.10 -1.66 -6.12
CA GLY A 167 -5.95 -0.95 -5.17
C GLY A 167 -5.49 0.51 -5.05
N PRO A 168 -5.98 1.42 -5.92
CA PRO A 168 -5.73 2.85 -5.79
C PRO A 168 -6.61 3.45 -4.67
N GLY A 169 -6.02 4.36 -3.90
CA GLY A 169 -6.70 5.08 -2.84
C GLY A 169 -6.49 6.59 -2.94
N LYS A 170 -7.25 7.34 -2.13
CA LYS A 170 -7.11 8.79 -1.97
C LYS A 170 -5.65 9.18 -1.69
N ASN A 171 -5.21 10.35 -2.15
CA ASN A 171 -3.83 10.86 -2.01
C ASN A 171 -2.78 10.03 -2.78
N ASP A 172 -3.16 9.43 -3.91
CA ASP A 172 -2.30 8.53 -4.69
C ASP A 172 -1.74 7.36 -3.88
N GLN A 173 -2.48 6.86 -2.90
CA GLN A 173 -2.10 5.60 -2.27
C GLN A 173 -2.23 4.47 -3.29
N LYS A 174 -1.22 3.61 -3.41
CA LYS A 174 -1.20 2.53 -4.40
C LYS A 174 -0.83 1.24 -3.72
N LEU A 175 -1.58 0.19 -4.04
CA LEU A 175 -1.15 -1.19 -3.95
C LEU A 175 -1.16 -1.76 -5.37
N TYR A 176 -0.01 -2.16 -5.87
CA TYR A 176 0.15 -2.88 -7.13
C TYR A 176 0.55 -4.32 -6.86
N VAL A 177 -0.14 -5.24 -7.52
CA VAL A 177 0.19 -6.67 -7.52
C VAL A 177 0.45 -7.08 -8.96
N ILE A 178 1.61 -7.70 -9.22
CA ILE A 178 2.08 -8.07 -10.55
C ILE A 178 2.48 -9.55 -10.53
N PRO A 179 1.53 -10.47 -10.80
CA PRO A 179 1.77 -11.91 -10.74
C PRO A 179 2.95 -12.39 -11.59
N GLY A 180 3.01 -11.98 -12.85
CA GLY A 180 4.04 -12.37 -13.82
C GLY A 180 5.44 -11.84 -13.50
N GLN A 181 5.58 -11.02 -12.46
CA GLN A 181 6.86 -10.54 -11.95
C GLN A 181 7.12 -10.95 -10.49
N ASP A 182 6.23 -11.73 -9.86
CA ASP A 182 6.25 -12.05 -8.42
C ASP A 182 6.46 -10.80 -7.54
N ARG A 183 5.82 -9.69 -7.92
CA ARG A 183 6.13 -8.36 -7.39
C ARG A 183 4.91 -7.68 -6.78
N VAL A 184 5.14 -7.04 -5.64
CA VAL A 184 4.21 -6.11 -5.00
C VAL A 184 4.89 -4.76 -4.83
N ILE A 185 4.22 -3.69 -5.26
CA ILE A 185 4.69 -2.32 -5.07
C ILE A 185 3.62 -1.56 -4.29
N ILE A 186 4.04 -0.84 -3.25
CA ILE A 186 3.13 -0.02 -2.45
C ILE A 186 3.58 1.42 -2.36
N ARG A 187 2.60 2.32 -2.21
CA ARG A 187 2.81 3.73 -1.88
C ARG A 187 1.76 4.16 -0.87
N LEU A 188 2.21 4.67 0.27
CA LEU A 188 1.39 5.44 1.20
C LEU A 188 2.01 6.82 1.37
N GLY A 189 1.20 7.87 1.35
CA GLY A 189 1.68 9.24 1.48
C GLY A 189 0.59 10.27 1.17
N ASN A 190 1.01 11.53 1.16
CA ASN A 190 0.17 12.64 0.69
C ASN A 190 0.01 12.58 -0.84
N ASP A 191 -0.91 13.41 -1.35
CA ASP A 191 -1.18 13.56 -2.78
C ASP A 191 0.13 13.69 -3.57
N GLY A 192 0.24 12.96 -4.67
CA GLY A 192 1.38 13.01 -5.58
C GLY A 192 1.48 14.33 -6.36
N GLY A 193 0.53 15.26 -6.14
CA GLY A 193 0.54 16.61 -6.69
C GLY A 193 -0.06 16.70 -8.09
N GLN A 194 -0.82 15.67 -8.50
CA GLN A 194 -1.46 15.62 -9.82
C GLN A 194 -2.99 15.69 -9.77
N GLY A 195 -3.59 15.79 -8.57
CA GLY A 195 -4.96 16.27 -8.36
C GLY A 195 -6.10 15.42 -8.93
N LEU A 196 -5.82 14.25 -9.52
CA LEU A 196 -6.83 13.35 -10.07
C LEU A 196 -6.96 12.10 -9.20
N LEU A 197 -8.16 11.85 -8.69
CA LEU A 197 -8.51 10.59 -8.04
C LEU A 197 -8.48 9.48 -9.10
N ALA A 198 -7.55 8.54 -8.91
CA ALA A 198 -7.33 7.34 -9.71
C ALA A 198 -6.77 7.56 -11.13
N ALA A 199 -5.64 6.87 -11.39
CA ALA A 199 -5.15 6.42 -12.68
C ALA A 199 -5.21 7.44 -13.83
N ASN A 200 -4.17 8.28 -13.96
CA ASN A 200 -3.56 8.46 -15.28
C ASN A 200 -2.16 9.09 -15.24
N SER A 201 -1.99 10.26 -14.61
CA SER A 201 -0.72 11.00 -14.71
C SER A 201 0.33 10.48 -13.73
N TYR A 202 -0.02 10.33 -12.45
CA TYR A 202 0.91 9.84 -11.43
C TYR A 202 1.38 8.41 -11.72
N ASP A 203 0.43 7.52 -12.07
CA ASP A 203 0.71 6.09 -12.22
C ASP A 203 1.61 5.80 -13.43
N ASN A 204 1.38 6.45 -14.58
CA ASN A 204 2.26 6.31 -15.73
C ASN A 204 3.66 6.91 -15.50
N GLN A 205 3.77 8.02 -14.76
CA GLN A 205 5.07 8.58 -14.39
C GLN A 205 5.84 7.64 -13.45
N LEU A 206 5.18 7.11 -12.42
CA LEU A 206 5.76 6.16 -11.50
C LEU A 206 6.23 4.90 -12.24
N TRP A 207 5.40 4.33 -13.12
CA TRP A 207 5.77 3.15 -13.90
C TRP A 207 6.89 3.42 -14.90
N THR A 208 6.99 4.63 -15.45
CA THR A 208 8.15 5.03 -16.25
C THR A 208 9.43 4.94 -15.43
N MET A 209 9.41 5.42 -14.18
CA MET A 209 10.56 5.35 -13.27
C MET A 209 10.87 3.90 -12.85
N ILE A 210 9.85 3.10 -12.54
CA ILE A 210 10.02 1.68 -12.17
C ILE A 210 10.66 0.90 -13.32
N ASN A 211 10.17 1.07 -14.55
CA ASN A 211 10.73 0.38 -15.71
C ASN A 211 12.19 0.76 -15.97
N ALA A 212 12.60 1.97 -15.59
CA ALA A 212 14.01 2.37 -15.66
C ALA A 212 14.90 1.69 -14.59
N LEU A 213 14.33 1.12 -13.53
CA LEU A 213 15.05 0.34 -12.52
C LEU A 213 15.33 -1.11 -12.96
N ASP A 214 14.55 -1.66 -13.88
CA ASP A 214 14.70 -3.05 -14.37
C ASP A 214 15.90 -3.22 -15.34
N GLY A 215 16.72 -2.18 -15.54
CA GLY A 215 18.05 -2.34 -16.12
C GLY A 215 18.99 -3.09 -15.17
N THR A 216 19.95 -3.86 -15.71
CA THR A 216 21.07 -4.37 -14.92
C THR A 216 21.85 -3.20 -14.35
N SER A 217 21.46 -2.78 -13.16
CA SER A 217 22.33 -2.03 -12.30
C SER A 217 23.39 -3.03 -11.87
N SER A 218 24.48 -3.14 -12.64
CA SER A 218 25.76 -3.57 -12.08
C SER A 218 26.17 -2.49 -11.08
N LEU A 219 25.44 -2.40 -9.97
CA LEU A 219 25.99 -1.81 -8.78
C LEU A 219 27.04 -2.82 -8.39
N SER A 220 28.30 -2.51 -8.73
CA SER A 220 29.37 -2.76 -7.78
C SER A 220 28.79 -2.32 -6.45
N GLU A 221 28.52 -3.26 -5.55
CA GLU A 221 28.15 -2.94 -4.18
C GLU A 221 29.24 -1.97 -3.71
N VAL A 222 28.95 -0.67 -3.72
CA VAL A 222 29.85 0.29 -3.12
C VAL A 222 29.69 -0.08 -1.66
N LYS A 223 30.67 -0.83 -1.14
CA LYS A 223 30.83 -1.13 0.27
C LYS A 223 31.07 0.19 1.00
N ASN A 224 30.02 1.01 1.09
CA ASN A 224 29.92 2.21 1.91
C ASN A 224 29.39 1.84 3.31
N LYS A 225 29.65 0.60 3.74
CA LYS A 225 29.42 0.16 5.12
C LYS A 225 30.26 1.03 6.04
N LEU A 226 29.65 1.61 7.07
CA LEU A 226 30.39 2.37 8.06
C LEU A 226 30.89 1.37 9.10
N GLU A 227 32.17 1.00 9.01
CA GLU A 227 32.78 0.17 10.04
C GLU A 227 32.74 0.92 11.38
N LEU A 228 32.15 0.27 12.38
CA LEU A 228 32.11 0.75 13.74
C LEU A 228 32.20 -0.42 14.72
N TYR A 229 32.91 -0.21 15.82
CA TYR A 229 33.08 -1.23 16.86
C TYR A 229 33.34 -0.61 18.24
N PRO A 230 32.98 -1.26 19.35
CA PRO A 230 32.20 -2.50 19.37
C PRO A 230 30.74 -2.24 18.96
N ASN A 231 30.09 -3.27 18.42
CA ASN A 231 28.66 -3.29 18.16
C ASN A 231 28.16 -4.73 18.42
N PRO A 232 27.45 -5.01 19.53
CA PRO A 232 26.88 -4.06 20.49
C PRO A 232 27.89 -3.20 21.28
N THR A 233 27.43 -2.09 21.84
CA THR A 233 28.24 -1.12 22.61
C THR A 233 27.56 -0.76 23.94
N SER A 234 28.36 -0.47 24.96
CA SER A 234 27.90 0.01 26.28
C SER A 234 28.00 1.54 26.43
N GLY A 235 28.10 2.29 25.33
CA GLY A 235 28.11 3.76 25.35
C GLY A 235 29.18 4.45 24.50
N ALA A 236 30.00 3.73 23.75
CA ALA A 236 30.94 4.35 22.81
C ALA A 236 31.25 3.42 21.62
N VAL A 237 31.36 4.00 20.43
CA VAL A 237 31.79 3.29 19.22
C VAL A 237 32.99 3.97 18.60
N TYR A 238 33.90 3.18 18.06
CA TYR A 238 35.02 3.63 17.27
C TYR A 238 34.68 3.51 15.80
N ILE A 239 34.89 4.58 15.04
CA ILE A 239 34.58 4.69 13.61
C ILE A 239 35.91 4.97 12.88
N PRO A 240 36.64 3.95 12.40
CA PRO A 240 38.01 4.11 11.87
C PRO A 240 38.12 5.11 10.72
N SER A 241 37.04 5.23 9.94
CA SER A 241 36.98 6.11 8.79
C SER A 241 36.53 7.54 9.09
N ALA A 242 36.17 7.86 10.35
CA ALA A 242 35.71 9.18 10.74
C ALA A 242 36.86 10.06 11.23
N ARG A 243 36.81 11.35 10.88
CA ARG A 243 37.81 12.34 11.31
C ARG A 243 37.37 12.99 12.62
N GLU A 244 38.34 13.38 13.45
CA GLU A 244 38.07 14.20 14.64
C GLU A 244 37.29 15.47 14.24
N GLY A 245 36.24 15.77 15.00
CA GLY A 245 35.35 16.91 14.76
C GLY A 245 34.22 16.65 13.77
N GLN A 246 34.20 15.51 13.06
CA GLN A 246 33.12 15.15 12.15
C GLN A 246 31.81 14.94 12.91
N VAL A 247 30.69 15.42 12.36
CA VAL A 247 29.37 15.28 13.01
C VAL A 247 28.83 13.88 12.81
N PHE A 248 28.34 13.28 13.88
CA PHE A 248 27.49 12.11 13.83
C PHE A 248 26.09 12.43 14.38
N ILE A 249 25.09 11.73 13.86
CA ILE A 249 23.70 11.81 14.31
C ILE A 249 23.20 10.39 14.52
N VAL A 250 22.55 10.14 15.65
CA VAL A 250 21.93 8.86 15.97
C VAL A 250 20.41 9.01 15.88
N PHE A 251 19.77 8.07 15.22
CA PHE A 251 18.33 7.98 15.04
C PHE A 251 17.79 6.73 15.75
N ASP A 252 16.60 6.84 16.31
CA ASP A 252 15.85 5.67 16.77
C ASP A 252 15.21 4.91 15.59
N ILE A 253 14.58 3.77 15.88
CA ILE A 253 13.89 2.95 14.87
C ILE A 253 12.70 3.63 14.18
N ALA A 254 12.27 4.79 14.67
CA ALA A 254 11.20 5.61 14.09
C ALA A 254 11.77 6.82 13.31
N ASP A 255 13.08 6.82 13.01
CA ASP A 255 13.80 7.88 12.29
C ASP A 255 13.80 9.24 13.02
N ARG A 256 13.65 9.23 14.34
CA ARG A 256 13.74 10.45 15.17
C ARG A 256 15.17 10.61 15.66
N GLU A 257 15.69 11.84 15.61
CA GLU A 257 17.02 12.16 16.14
C GLU A 257 17.06 11.91 17.65
N ALA A 258 17.82 10.90 18.07
CA ALA A 258 18.03 10.52 19.47
C ALA A 258 19.23 11.25 20.07
N GLN A 259 20.29 11.45 19.28
CA GLN A 259 21.49 12.16 19.71
C GLN A 259 22.23 12.78 18.52
N ARG A 260 22.90 13.90 18.76
CA ARG A 260 23.87 14.49 17.84
C ARG A 260 25.18 14.77 18.58
N GLY A 261 26.30 14.46 17.94
CA GLY A 261 27.61 14.66 18.52
C GLY A 261 28.69 14.89 17.49
N ARG A 262 29.93 15.02 17.97
CA ARG A 262 31.13 15.08 17.15
C ARG A 262 32.05 13.93 17.51
N VAL A 263 32.65 13.36 16.49
CA VAL A 263 33.66 12.31 16.62
C VAL A 263 34.88 12.90 17.32
N GLY A 264 35.30 12.26 18.41
CA GLY A 264 36.47 12.62 19.20
C GLY A 264 37.77 12.15 18.56
N LYS A 265 38.85 12.22 19.34
CA LYS A 265 40.17 11.75 18.92
C LYS A 265 40.11 10.27 18.53
N ASN A 266 40.94 9.93 17.54
CA ASN A 266 41.05 8.60 16.97
C ASN A 266 39.80 8.05 16.28
N GLY A 267 38.64 8.72 16.25
CA GLY A 267 37.42 8.19 15.60
C GLY A 267 36.34 7.74 16.58
N GLU A 268 36.47 8.04 17.86
CA GLU A 268 35.51 7.66 18.89
C GLU A 268 34.24 8.52 18.88
N ALA A 269 33.06 7.91 18.97
CA ALA A 269 31.77 8.56 19.13
C ALA A 269 31.12 8.08 20.44
N GLN A 270 30.94 9.02 21.37
CA GLN A 270 30.29 8.77 22.66
C GLN A 270 28.77 8.78 22.51
N LEU A 271 28.12 7.75 23.04
CA LEU A 271 26.69 7.51 22.91
C LEU A 271 26.04 7.58 24.29
N ILE A 272 25.15 8.55 24.47
CA ILE A 272 24.38 8.77 25.70
C ILE A 272 22.94 8.38 25.37
N LEU A 273 22.72 7.06 25.30
CA LEU A 273 21.47 6.45 24.87
C LEU A 273 21.09 5.34 25.86
N SER A 274 19.79 5.10 26.02
CA SER A 274 19.30 3.91 26.72
C SER A 274 19.58 2.65 25.89
N ALA A 275 19.56 1.48 26.53
CA ALA A 275 19.67 0.20 25.81
C ALA A 275 18.60 0.09 24.71
N GLY A 276 19.01 -0.34 23.52
CA GLY A 276 18.13 -0.43 22.35
C GLY A 276 18.83 -0.44 21.00
N ASP A 277 18.01 -0.58 19.95
CA ASP A 277 18.44 -0.52 18.55
C ASP A 277 18.39 0.92 18.01
N TYR A 278 19.48 1.36 17.39
CA TYR A 278 19.60 2.69 16.78
C TYR A 278 20.31 2.62 15.42
N PHE A 279 20.31 3.76 14.71
CA PHE A 279 21.11 3.96 13.50
C PHE A 279 22.01 5.17 13.67
N ILE A 280 23.32 5.04 13.45
CA ILE A 280 24.26 6.15 13.45
C ILE A 280 24.58 6.57 12.02
N ARG A 281 24.49 7.87 11.75
CA ARG A 281 24.88 8.49 10.50
C ARG A 281 26.13 9.35 10.67
N VAL A 282 27.12 9.13 9.83
CA VAL A 282 28.34 9.95 9.74
C VAL A 282 28.59 10.32 8.28
N ALA A 283 28.52 11.62 7.98
CA ALA A 283 28.39 12.12 6.61
C ALA A 283 27.18 11.48 5.89
N ASP A 284 27.42 10.81 4.77
CA ASP A 284 26.43 10.14 3.91
C ASP A 284 26.25 8.64 4.23
N ARG A 285 26.98 8.11 5.23
CA ARG A 285 26.96 6.69 5.59
C ARG A 285 26.15 6.45 6.86
N VAL A 286 25.38 5.37 6.89
CA VAL A 286 24.50 4.98 8.00
C VAL A 286 24.76 3.52 8.36
N GLU A 287 24.80 3.21 9.65
CA GLU A 287 24.96 1.84 10.14
C GLU A 287 24.10 1.60 11.38
N LYS A 288 23.60 0.37 11.53
CA LYS A 288 22.89 -0.05 12.74
C LYS A 288 23.86 -0.14 13.92
N ILE A 289 23.45 0.34 15.08
CA ILE A 289 24.13 0.13 16.37
C ILE A 289 23.17 -0.44 17.40
N ILE A 290 23.69 -1.28 18.29
CA ILE A 290 22.96 -1.86 19.42
C ILE A 290 23.62 -1.33 20.70
N VAL A 291 22.85 -0.63 21.54
CA VAL A 291 23.31 -0.15 22.84
C VAL A 291 22.82 -1.13 23.92
N GLU A 292 23.74 -1.61 24.76
CA GLU A 292 23.48 -2.49 25.91
C GLU A 292 23.47 -1.73 27.24
#